data_AF-A0A942FQP3-F1
#
_entry.id   AF-A0A942FQP3-F1
#
_cell.length_a   1.000
_cell.length_b   1.000
_cell.length_c   1.000
_cell.angle_alpha   90.00
_cell.angle_beta   90.00
_cell.angle_gamma   90.00
#
_symmetry.space_group_name_H-M   'P 1'
#
loop_
_entity.id
_entity.type
_entity.pdbx_description
1 polymer ?
#
loop_
_entity_poly.entity_id
_entity_poly.type
_entity_poly.pdbx_seq_one_letter_code
_entity_poly.pdbx_strand_id
1 'polypeptide(L)' 'MPVNLSVKNAPDDLVAKLRQRAKRHHRSLQGELLAILEEAVGPTKLSLDDAERRLRGLGFVTGDDSAAWVRELRETR' A
#
# COMPACT_ATOMS: atom_id res chain seq x y z
N MET A 1 -0.16 3.43 -24.16
CA MET A 1 0.86 4.42 -24.55
C MET A 1 1.43 5.05 -23.29
N PRO A 2 2.75 5.16 -23.10
CA PRO A 2 3.31 5.83 -21.94
C PRO A 2 2.97 7.33 -21.98
N VAL A 3 2.46 7.86 -20.87
CA VAL A 3 2.14 9.29 -20.72
C VAL A 3 3.13 9.90 -19.75
N ASN A 4 3.80 10.97 -20.17
CA ASN A 4 4.72 11.71 -19.32
C ASN A 4 3.98 12.84 -18.61
N LEU A 5 4.03 12.85 -17.27
CA LEU A 5 3.51 13.92 -16.42
C LEU A 5 4.67 14.81 -15.98
N SER A 6 4.53 16.13 -16.16
CA SER A 6 5.53 17.11 -15.72
C SER A 6 4.84 18.15 -14.85
N VAL A 7 5.38 18.36 -13.65
CA VAL A 7 4.88 19.35 -12.69
C VAL A 7 5.76 20.59 -12.81
N LYS A 8 5.18 21.70 -13.28
CA LYS A 8 5.89 22.99 -13.36
C LYS A 8 5.82 23.70 -12.01
N ASN A 9 6.88 24.44 -11.67
CA ASN A 9 6.98 25.27 -10.45
C ASN A 9 6.76 24.49 -9.14
N ALA A 10 7.31 23.28 -9.04
CA ALA A 10 7.28 22.52 -7.80
C ALA A 10 8.16 23.24 -6.74
N PRO A 11 7.62 23.58 -5.55
CA PRO A 11 8.41 24.20 -4.48
C PRO A 11 9.58 23.30 -4.07
N ASP A 12 10.76 23.90 -3.88
CA ASP A 12 11.98 23.13 -3.55
C ASP A 12 11.86 22.35 -2.23
N ASP A 13 11.16 22.92 -1.24
CA ASP A 13 10.92 22.27 0.04
C ASP A 13 10.06 21.00 -0.12
N LEU A 14 9.05 21.04 -1.00
CA LEU A 14 8.20 19.92 -1.32
C LEU A 14 8.99 18.83 -2.05
N VAL A 15 9.82 19.20 -3.02
CA VAL A 15 10.68 18.27 -3.75
C VAL A 15 11.69 17.61 -2.78
N ALA A 16 12.23 18.36 -1.82
CA ALA A 16 13.11 17.82 -0.79
C ALA A 16 12.42 16.79 0.10
N LYS A 17 11.19 17.07 0.56
CA LYS A 17 10.36 16.13 1.33
C LYS A 17 10.06 14.86 0.52
N LEU A 18 9.72 15.00 -0.75
CA LEU A 18 9.48 13.86 -1.65
C LEU A 18 10.74 13.01 -1.83
N ARG A 19 11.92 13.62 -2.00
CA ARG A 19 13.19 12.87 -2.09
C ARG A 19 13.51 12.11 -0.81
N GLN A 20 13.27 12.70 0.36
CA GLN A 20 13.46 12.01 1.64
C GLN A 20 12.51 10.82 1.77
N ARG A 21 11.23 11.00 1.42
CA ARG A 21 10.24 9.92 1.42
C ARG A 21 10.64 8.81 0.45
N ALA A 22 11.03 9.14 -0.77
CA ALA A 22 11.52 8.17 -1.76
C ALA A 22 12.71 7.35 -1.24
N LYS A 23 13.69 8.00 -0.57
CA LYS A 23 14.82 7.30 0.07
C LYS A 23 14.36 6.32 1.15
N ARG A 24 13.39 6.70 1.99
CA ARG A 24 12.84 5.83 3.04
C ARG A 24 12.13 4.60 2.47
N HIS A 25 11.46 4.76 1.33
CA HIS A 25 10.78 3.65 0.65
C HIS A 25 11.68 2.91 -0.34
N HIS A 26 12.98 3.22 -0.40
CA HIS A 26 13.94 2.65 -1.34
C HIS A 26 13.51 2.76 -2.82
N ARG A 27 12.85 3.88 -3.17
CA ARG A 27 12.33 4.15 -4.52
C ARG A 27 13.05 5.35 -5.15
N SER A 28 13.02 5.41 -6.48
CA SER A 28 13.36 6.64 -7.21
C SER A 28 12.31 7.72 -6.95
N LEU A 29 12.65 8.99 -7.21
CA LEU A 29 11.68 10.09 -7.06
C LEU A 29 10.46 9.92 -7.97
N GLN A 30 10.68 9.44 -9.20
CA GLN A 30 9.59 9.15 -10.14
C GLN A 30 8.73 7.98 -9.65
N GLY A 31 9.34 6.92 -9.11
CA GLY A 31 8.60 5.78 -8.55
C GLY A 31 7.79 6.16 -7.33
N GLU A 32 8.30 7.06 -6.48
CA GLU A 32 7.55 7.56 -5.33
C GLU A 32 6.37 8.44 -5.77
N LEU A 33 6.55 9.30 -6.77
CA LEU A 33 5.46 10.09 -7.35
C LEU A 33 4.36 9.18 -7.92
N LEU A 34 4.75 8.12 -8.63
CA LEU A 34 3.79 7.16 -9.17
C LEU A 34 3.01 6.46 -8.05
N ALA A 35 3.70 6.00 -7.00
CA ALA A 35 3.05 5.34 -5.86
C ALA A 35 2.06 6.26 -5.13
N ILE A 36 2.39 7.55 -4.99
CA ILE A 36 1.48 8.54 -4.40
C ILE A 36 0.24 8.74 -5.29
N LEU A 37 0.41 8.82 -6.61
CA LEU A 37 -0.70 8.95 -7.55
C LEU A 37 -1.58 7.71 -7.56
N GLU A 38 -0.99 6.51 -7.51
CA GLU A 38 -1.71 5.24 -7.41
C GLU A 38 -2.54 5.17 -6.12
N GLU A 39 -1.98 5.61 -4.97
CA GLU A 39 -2.73 5.67 -3.72
C GLU A 39 -3.86 6.72 -3.76
N ALA A 40 -3.62 7.87 -4.40
CA ALA A 40 -4.58 8.96 -4.48
C ALA A 40 -5.75 8.69 -5.43
N VAL A 41 -5.51 7.95 -6.52
CA VAL A 41 -6.52 7.59 -7.53
C VAL A 41 -7.12 6.21 -7.24
N GLY A 42 -6.45 5.40 -6.43
CA GLY A 42 -6.93 4.11 -5.98
C GLY A 42 -8.27 4.20 -5.25
N PRO A 43 -9.03 3.09 -5.20
CA PRO A 43 -10.31 3.06 -4.52
C PRO A 43 -10.14 3.53 -3.08
N THR A 44 -11.00 4.46 -2.65
CA THR A 44 -11.02 4.98 -1.29
C THR A 44 -10.97 3.80 -0.32
N LYS A 45 -10.02 3.83 0.62
CA LYS A 45 -9.82 2.76 1.62
C LYS A 45 -11.19 2.36 2.14
N LEU A 46 -11.60 1.11 1.90
CA LEU A 46 -12.89 0.61 2.37
C LEU A 46 -12.95 0.87 3.88
N SER A 47 -14.10 1.32 4.37
CA SER A 47 -14.38 1.27 5.80
C SER A 47 -14.13 -0.15 6.29
N LEU A 48 -13.67 -0.32 7.53
CA LEU A 48 -13.53 -1.63 8.16
C LEU A 48 -14.82 -2.46 8.01
N ASP A 49 -15.98 -1.82 8.18
CA ASP A 49 -17.30 -2.46 8.04
C ASP A 49 -17.60 -2.90 6.59
N ASP A 50 -17.14 -2.13 5.61
CA ASP A 50 -17.31 -2.48 4.19
C ASP A 50 -16.35 -3.59 3.79
N ALA A 51 -15.13 -3.55 4.32
CA ALA A 51 -14.13 -4.59 4.11
C ALA A 51 -14.61 -5.91 4.73
N GLU A 52 -15.12 -5.88 5.96
CA GLU A 52 -15.66 -7.07 6.64
C GLU A 52 -16.85 -7.67 5.87
N ARG A 53 -17.82 -6.84 5.46
CA ARG A 53 -18.96 -7.32 4.64
C ARG A 53 -18.49 -7.98 3.36
N ARG A 54 -17.52 -7.38 2.67
CA ARG A 54 -16.97 -7.92 1.42
C ARG A 54 -16.24 -9.24 1.64
N LEU A 55 -15.42 -9.34 2.69
CA LEU A 55 -14.69 -10.55 3.04
C LEU A 55 -15.65 -11.70 3.41
N ARG A 56 -16.67 -11.43 4.21
CA ARG A 56 -17.72 -12.42 4.54
C ARG A 56 -18.49 -12.87 3.31
N GLY A 57 -18.82 -11.95 2.40
CA GLY A 57 -19.49 -12.29 1.13
C GLY A 57 -18.64 -13.16 0.20
N LEU A 58 -17.32 -13.09 0.31
CA LEU A 58 -16.37 -13.96 -0.39
C LEU A 58 -16.11 -15.29 0.35
N GLY A 59 -16.77 -15.52 1.49
CA GLY A 59 -16.64 -16.74 2.28
C GLY A 59 -15.40 -16.79 3.18
N PHE A 60 -14.67 -15.69 3.33
CA PHE A 60 -13.57 -15.62 4.30
C PHE A 60 -14.15 -15.58 5.71
N VAL A 61 -13.69 -16.48 6.55
CA VAL A 61 -14.01 -16.53 7.98
C VAL A 61 -12.73 -16.23 8.74
N THR A 62 -12.75 -15.25 9.63
CA THR A 62 -11.60 -14.96 10.48
C THR A 62 -11.61 -15.95 11.65
N GLY A 63 -10.74 -16.95 11.60
CA GLY A 63 -10.54 -17.97 12.65
C GLY A 63 -9.16 -17.87 13.32
N ASP A 64 -8.92 -18.72 14.32
CA ASP A 64 -7.63 -18.83 15.03
C ASP A 64 -6.58 -19.67 14.25
N ASP A 65 -6.70 -19.69 12.92
CA ASP A 65 -5.83 -20.49 12.03
C ASP A 65 -4.37 -20.07 12.15
N SER A 66 -4.14 -18.80 12.51
CA SER A 66 -2.81 -18.26 12.78
C SER A 66 -2.09 -19.03 13.90
N ALA A 67 -2.78 -19.33 15.01
CA ALA A 67 -2.20 -20.08 16.12
C ALA A 67 -1.96 -21.55 15.77
N ALA A 68 -2.82 -22.13 14.95
CA ALA A 68 -2.65 -23.49 14.44
C ALA A 68 -1.41 -23.60 13.53
N TRP A 69 -1.25 -22.68 12.57
CA TRP A 69 -0.10 -22.65 11.66
C TRP A 69 1.23 -22.42 12.40
N VAL A 70 1.24 -21.55 13.42
CA VAL A 70 2.44 -21.32 14.23
C VAL A 70 2.82 -22.55 15.05
N ARG A 71 1.85 -23.31 15.56
CA ARG A 71 2.12 -24.58 16.26
C ARG A 71 2.65 -25.64 15.30
N GLU A 72 2.03 -25.78 14.14
CA GLU A 72 2.43 -26.76 13.12
C GLU A 72 3.87 -26.50 12.63
N LEU A 73 4.22 -25.25 12.33
CA LEU A 73 5.59 -24.84 11.94
C LEU A 73 6.61 -25.03 13.06
N ARG A 74 6.19 -24.96 14.33
CA ARG A 74 7.06 -25.19 15.49
C ARG A 74 7.31 -26.69 15.71
N GLU A 75 6.30 -27.53 15.49
CA GLU A 75 6.38 -28.98 15.74
C GLU A 75 7.07 -29.74 14.60
N THR A 76 7.20 -29.15 13.41
CA THR A 76 7.93 -29.72 12.27
C THR A 76 9.44 -29.39 12.24
N ARG A 77 9.98 -28.77 13.30
CA ARG A 77 11.41 -28.46 13.46
C ARG A 77 12.05 -29.29 14.57
#